data_AF-A0A922ZQ58-F1
#
_entry.id   AF-A0A922ZQ58-F1
#
_cell.length_a   1.000
_cell.length_b   1.000
_cell.length_c   1.000
_cell.angle_alpha   90.00
_cell.angle_beta   90.00
_cell.angle_gamma   90.00
#
_symmetry.space_group_name_H-M   'P 1'
#
loop_
_entity.id
_entity.type
_entity.pdbx_description
1 polymer ?
#
loop_
_entity_poly.entity_id
_entity_poly.type
_entity_poly.pdbx_seq_one_letter_code
_entity_poly.pdbx_strand_id
1 'polypeptide(L)'
;MKNDFTKLEKALRGLEKPLLSSESRENMRRDMLLRMNDSTPAELKYPSLERVKEYIKKVARITEPSPVFKASVKENVLAFVERKRLGSNFIWGMARSWQKVLATFMVGIISLSSFTVYFADIPVARAEKMTAFQDIYGNVEVLREGKSIEATKYMQLLEGDIVVTGENGLAVIRYFDDSVSRLSPFTELKMQRLYQDKKIKAKTKVEIELMNGRVWNQVVNLVDEQASFEVSVNNVKARTSEKASFDISSKESNNKVSVAVFENKVEVSVPEKRKENKQVVVEGYSVEVVENGSMENKIVLNSKEDELWVQVNKAEDKQYKMVVDKEKEEESKKEAGVLPADALYSAKKINESTKLLVTTDKTEKNKVKVDIAIKRLAEASALLSDGDKEGAMAPLDDFAKIVDEISYEVEGSEELRDYVRSAFADKEKDLSTVLPDGNRYMAKEALRDARLKLAVTDEEKNEVSLKSATEKVVEAKELFEDEKQEHAQVTLLEAAQEIVTVSSDENVIVDQKTLDQQQQTLSTVRVLKGAVEDKEDIKVEVQMIIDATEEALENPVEVLPEMDSAVVITIDEEPKVQLQEGQE
;
A
#
# COMPACT_ATOMS: atom_id res chain seq x y z
N MET A 1 23.12 -39.24 -31.94
CA MET A 1 23.56 -39.49 -30.55
C MET A 1 25.03 -39.88 -30.43
N LYS A 2 25.52 -41.08 -30.85
CA LYS A 2 26.98 -41.40 -30.74
C LYS A 2 27.89 -40.39 -31.48
N ASN A 3 27.45 -39.91 -32.64
CA ASN A 3 28.22 -38.95 -33.46
C ASN A 3 28.25 -37.52 -32.90
N ASP A 4 27.29 -37.15 -32.05
CA ASP A 4 27.20 -35.81 -31.47
C ASP A 4 28.08 -35.72 -30.21
N PHE A 5 28.19 -36.82 -29.45
CA PHE A 5 29.08 -36.92 -28.31
C PHE A 5 30.57 -36.86 -28.72
N THR A 6 30.95 -37.53 -29.81
CA THR A 6 32.34 -37.49 -30.30
C THR A 6 32.71 -36.10 -30.81
N LYS A 7 31.75 -35.35 -31.38
CA LYS A 7 31.95 -33.94 -31.79
C LYS A 7 32.06 -33.00 -30.59
N LEU A 8 31.26 -33.23 -29.55
CA LEU A 8 31.33 -32.47 -28.29
C LEU A 8 32.65 -32.72 -27.56
N GLU A 9 33.10 -33.98 -27.47
CA GLU A 9 34.37 -34.34 -26.85
C GLU A 9 35.57 -33.71 -27.60
N LYS A 10 35.53 -33.69 -28.94
CA LYS A 10 36.56 -33.05 -29.76
C LYS A 10 36.56 -31.52 -29.62
N ALA A 11 35.40 -30.91 -29.41
CA ALA A 11 35.27 -29.48 -29.14
C ALA A 11 35.77 -29.10 -27.72
N LEU A 12 35.53 -29.96 -26.73
CA LEU A 12 35.95 -29.74 -25.34
C LEU A 12 37.46 -29.95 -25.13
N ARG A 13 38.10 -30.84 -25.89
CA ARG A 13 39.57 -31.06 -25.83
C ARG A 13 40.39 -29.87 -26.35
N GLY A 14 39.77 -28.95 -27.10
CA GLY A 14 40.43 -27.75 -27.65
C GLY A 14 40.24 -26.47 -26.82
N LEU A 15 39.45 -26.51 -25.75
CA LEU A 15 39.30 -25.38 -24.84
C LEU A 15 40.47 -25.39 -23.84
N GLU A 16 41.28 -24.31 -23.83
CA GLU A 16 42.24 -24.12 -22.75
C GLU A 16 41.49 -24.11 -21.43
N LYS A 17 41.94 -24.96 -20.50
CA LYS A 17 41.31 -25.09 -19.17
C LYS A 17 41.25 -23.69 -18.55
N PRO A 18 40.09 -23.26 -18.02
CA PRO A 18 40.02 -21.97 -17.37
C PRO A 18 41.10 -21.90 -16.30
N LEU A 19 41.91 -20.84 -16.33
CA LEU A 19 42.87 -20.52 -15.28
C LEU A 19 42.10 -20.12 -14.03
N LEU A 20 41.56 -21.13 -13.33
CA LEU A 20 41.04 -20.97 -11.99
C LEU A 20 42.20 -20.57 -11.09
N SER A 21 42.00 -19.53 -10.28
CA SER A 21 42.91 -19.20 -9.19
C SER A 21 43.10 -20.44 -8.30
N SER A 22 44.25 -20.53 -7.63
CA SER A 22 44.56 -21.65 -6.74
C SER A 22 43.43 -21.92 -5.75
N GLU A 23 42.84 -20.85 -5.23
CA GLU A 23 41.72 -20.86 -4.29
C GLU A 23 40.42 -21.39 -4.91
N SER A 24 40.03 -20.92 -6.11
CA SER A 24 38.84 -21.44 -6.79
C SER A 24 38.98 -22.92 -7.19
N ARG A 25 40.21 -23.36 -7.51
CA ARG A 25 40.50 -24.76 -7.83
C ARG A 25 40.39 -25.65 -6.59
N GLU A 26 40.82 -25.15 -5.43
CA GLU A 26 40.74 -25.85 -4.15
C GLU A 26 39.30 -25.92 -3.63
N ASN A 27 38.54 -24.83 -3.76
CA ASN A 27 37.11 -24.80 -3.41
C ASN A 27 36.28 -25.74 -4.30
N MET A 28 36.56 -25.75 -5.61
CA MET A 28 35.89 -26.67 -6.55
C MET A 28 36.25 -28.14 -6.26
N ARG A 29 37.51 -28.42 -5.86
CA ARG A 29 37.94 -29.76 -5.48
C ARG A 29 37.29 -30.22 -4.18
N ARG A 30 37.15 -29.35 -3.18
CA ARG A 30 36.41 -29.63 -1.93
C ARG A 30 34.94 -29.94 -2.20
N ASP A 31 34.26 -29.11 -2.99
CA ASP A 31 32.85 -29.30 -3.32
C ASP A 31 32.61 -30.57 -4.13
N MET A 32 33.51 -30.91 -5.06
CA MET A 32 33.45 -32.20 -5.79
C MET A 32 33.65 -33.41 -4.87
N LEU A 33 34.61 -33.35 -3.93
CA LEU A 33 34.88 -34.45 -3.01
C LEU A 33 33.74 -34.66 -2.01
N LEU A 34 33.13 -33.58 -1.50
CA LEU A 34 31.96 -33.67 -0.63
C LEU A 34 30.79 -34.34 -1.35
N ARG A 35 30.54 -33.97 -2.61
CA ARG A 35 29.44 -34.54 -3.40
C ARG A 35 29.70 -35.98 -3.86
N MET A 36 30.95 -36.36 -4.09
CA MET A 36 31.30 -37.75 -4.38
C MET A 36 31.17 -38.66 -3.16
N ASN A 37 31.32 -38.13 -1.95
CA ASN A 37 31.17 -38.90 -0.71
C ASN A 37 29.68 -39.09 -0.32
N ASP A 38 28.81 -38.15 -0.71
CA ASP A 38 27.36 -38.21 -0.46
C ASP A 38 26.56 -38.98 -1.52
N SER A 39 27.20 -39.43 -2.61
CA SER A 39 26.51 -40.14 -3.71
C SER A 39 26.71 -41.65 -3.60
N THR A 40 25.68 -42.40 -3.17
CA THR A 40 25.69 -43.86 -3.20
C THR A 40 25.84 -44.40 -4.63
N PRO A 41 26.56 -45.52 -4.87
CA PRO A 41 27.01 -45.93 -6.22
C PRO A 41 25.91 -46.38 -7.20
N ALA A 42 24.63 -46.34 -6.82
CA ALA A 42 23.54 -46.95 -7.60
C ALA A 42 22.88 -46.01 -8.64
N GLU A 43 23.16 -44.70 -8.63
CA GLU A 43 22.44 -43.72 -9.49
C GLU A 43 23.29 -43.03 -10.57
N LEU A 44 24.44 -43.57 -10.95
CA LEU A 44 25.20 -43.06 -12.10
C LEU A 44 24.65 -43.63 -13.43
N LYS A 45 23.40 -43.27 -13.74
CA LYS A 45 22.90 -43.24 -15.14
C LYS A 45 22.83 -41.77 -15.57
N TYR A 46 23.47 -41.51 -16.70
CA TYR A 46 23.74 -40.21 -17.34
C TYR A 46 22.72 -39.10 -17.05
N PRO A 47 23.17 -37.87 -16.73
CA PRO A 47 22.26 -36.76 -16.47
C PRO A 47 21.43 -36.43 -17.73
N SER A 48 20.12 -36.29 -17.54
CA SER A 48 19.21 -35.85 -18.59
C SER A 48 19.57 -34.44 -19.07
N LEU A 49 19.24 -34.13 -20.33
CA LEU A 49 19.50 -32.84 -20.96
C LEU A 49 18.90 -31.67 -20.14
N GLU A 50 17.72 -31.88 -19.55
CA GLU A 50 17.05 -30.96 -18.64
C GLU A 50 17.87 -30.62 -17.39
N ARG A 51 18.53 -31.60 -16.76
CA ARG A 51 19.40 -31.35 -15.60
C ARG A 51 20.65 -30.55 -15.99
N VAL A 52 21.21 -30.81 -17.17
CA VAL A 52 22.35 -30.03 -17.69
C VAL A 52 21.94 -28.59 -18.00
N LYS A 53 20.74 -28.39 -18.56
CA LYS A 53 20.17 -27.06 -18.86
C LYS A 53 19.88 -26.27 -17.58
N GLU A 54 19.30 -26.89 -16.57
CA GLU A 54 19.09 -26.31 -15.24
C GLU A 54 20.42 -25.94 -14.58
N TYR A 55 21.42 -26.81 -14.67
CA TYR A 55 22.74 -26.58 -14.09
C TYR A 55 23.46 -25.41 -14.78
N ILE A 56 23.42 -25.33 -16.11
CA ILE A 56 23.98 -24.20 -16.87
C ILE A 56 23.26 -22.90 -16.53
N LYS A 57 21.92 -22.90 -16.41
CA LYS A 57 21.15 -21.73 -15.97
C LYS A 57 21.54 -21.27 -14.56
N LYS A 58 21.77 -22.22 -13.65
CA LYS A 58 22.12 -21.94 -12.25
C LYS A 58 23.54 -21.37 -12.14
N VAL A 59 24.50 -21.91 -12.89
CA VAL A 59 25.89 -21.40 -12.94
C VAL A 59 25.95 -20.02 -13.61
N ALA A 60 25.18 -19.80 -14.69
CA ALA A 60 25.11 -18.52 -15.40
C ALA A 60 24.48 -17.39 -14.57
N ARG A 61 23.65 -17.71 -13.56
CA ARG A 61 23.07 -16.73 -12.63
C ARG A 61 24.03 -16.31 -11.51
N ILE A 62 25.04 -17.13 -11.19
CA ILE A 62 25.93 -16.91 -10.03
C ILE A 62 27.28 -16.34 -10.45
N THR A 63 27.62 -16.40 -11.75
CA THR A 63 28.89 -15.89 -12.26
C THR A 63 28.64 -14.90 -13.38
N GLU A 64 28.92 -13.62 -13.14
CA GLU A 64 29.09 -12.69 -14.25
C GLU A 64 30.27 -13.20 -15.10
N PRO A 65 30.06 -13.55 -16.37
CA PRO A 65 31.15 -14.08 -17.17
C PRO A 65 32.23 -13.01 -17.27
N SER A 66 33.47 -13.39 -16.96
CA SER A 66 34.59 -12.46 -17.00
C SER A 66 34.65 -11.76 -18.36
N PRO A 67 35.13 -10.51 -18.43
CA PRO A 67 35.26 -9.78 -19.70
C PRO A 67 35.99 -10.59 -20.79
N VAL A 68 36.95 -11.44 -20.37
CA VAL A 68 37.71 -12.35 -21.24
C VAL A 68 36.84 -13.48 -21.79
N PHE A 69 35.96 -14.07 -20.98
CA PHE A 69 35.02 -15.09 -21.45
C PHE A 69 34.03 -14.50 -22.46
N LYS A 70 33.46 -13.32 -22.16
CA LYS A 70 32.59 -12.57 -23.07
C LYS A 70 33.29 -12.28 -24.40
N ALA A 71 34.57 -11.86 -24.34
CA ALA A 71 35.40 -11.64 -25.53
C ALA A 71 35.62 -12.94 -26.32
N SER A 72 35.95 -14.06 -25.66
CA SER A 72 36.19 -15.34 -26.36
C SER A 72 34.93 -15.93 -27.00
N VAL A 73 33.76 -15.77 -26.37
CA VAL A 73 32.48 -16.21 -26.96
C VAL A 73 32.16 -15.34 -28.17
N LYS A 74 32.37 -14.02 -28.07
CA LYS A 74 32.22 -13.10 -29.21
C LYS A 74 33.16 -13.47 -30.36
N GLU A 75 34.41 -13.76 -30.07
CA GLU A 75 35.42 -14.16 -31.05
C GLU A 75 35.09 -15.51 -31.70
N ASN A 76 34.62 -16.49 -30.93
CA ASN A 76 34.22 -17.81 -31.44
C ASN A 76 32.93 -17.76 -32.27
N VAL A 77 31.96 -16.91 -31.91
CA VAL A 77 30.75 -16.67 -32.71
C VAL A 77 31.10 -15.96 -34.01
N LEU A 78 31.97 -14.94 -33.97
CA LEU A 78 32.48 -14.26 -35.15
C LEU A 78 33.25 -15.22 -36.07
N ALA A 79 34.13 -16.05 -35.49
CA ALA A 79 34.87 -17.06 -36.22
C ALA A 79 33.96 -18.13 -36.83
N PHE A 80 32.86 -18.51 -36.18
CA PHE A 80 31.87 -19.43 -36.73
C PHE A 80 31.10 -18.83 -37.91
N VAL A 81 30.73 -17.56 -37.82
CA VAL A 81 30.10 -16.80 -38.91
C VAL A 81 31.07 -16.64 -40.09
N GLU A 82 32.36 -16.42 -39.83
CA GLU A 82 33.41 -16.40 -40.85
C GLU A 82 33.62 -17.76 -41.50
N ARG A 83 33.58 -18.86 -40.71
CA ARG A 83 33.83 -20.21 -41.23
C ARG A 83 32.67 -20.74 -42.10
N LYS A 84 31.45 -20.22 -41.95
CA LYS A 84 30.32 -20.50 -42.86
C LYS A 84 30.34 -19.69 -44.16
N ARG A 85 31.33 -18.81 -44.35
CA ARG A 85 31.46 -17.93 -45.52
C ARG A 85 32.22 -18.56 -46.69
N LEU A 86 32.33 -19.89 -46.73
CA LEU A 86 33.03 -20.64 -47.78
C LEU A 86 32.09 -21.61 -48.47
N GLY A 87 31.52 -21.18 -49.60
CA GLY A 87 30.86 -22.08 -50.56
C GLY A 87 29.66 -21.47 -51.28
N SER A 88 29.87 -20.50 -52.19
CA SER A 88 29.03 -20.23 -53.36
C SER A 88 29.51 -18.97 -54.09
N ASN A 89 30.17 -19.17 -55.23
CA ASN A 89 30.64 -18.11 -56.13
C ASN A 89 29.52 -17.47 -56.96
N PHE A 90 28.24 -17.57 -56.56
CA PHE A 90 27.10 -17.12 -57.37
C PHE A 90 26.41 -15.84 -56.86
N ILE A 91 26.74 -15.35 -55.64
CA ILE A 91 26.05 -14.19 -55.01
C ILE A 91 26.99 -12.98 -54.82
N TRP A 92 28.15 -12.93 -55.50
CA TRP A 92 29.18 -11.95 -55.16
C TRP A 92 28.88 -10.50 -55.62
N GLY A 93 28.01 -10.31 -56.62
CA GLY A 93 27.54 -8.98 -57.03
C GLY A 93 26.51 -8.37 -56.08
N MET A 94 25.65 -9.21 -55.47
CA MET A 94 24.58 -8.78 -54.56
C MET A 94 25.03 -8.74 -53.08
N ALA A 95 26.02 -9.55 -52.71
CA ALA A 95 26.53 -9.63 -51.33
C ALA A 95 27.33 -8.39 -50.88
N ARG A 96 27.92 -7.62 -51.80
CA ARG A 96 28.73 -6.44 -51.44
C ARG A 96 27.88 -5.22 -51.08
N SER A 97 26.67 -5.10 -51.65
CA SER A 97 25.67 -4.13 -51.22
C SER A 97 24.98 -4.59 -49.94
N TRP A 98 24.63 -5.88 -49.82
CA TRP A 98 24.00 -6.42 -48.61
C TRP A 98 24.89 -6.38 -47.37
N GLN A 99 26.22 -6.50 -47.50
CA GLN A 99 27.13 -6.32 -46.36
C GLN A 99 27.15 -4.88 -45.83
N LYS A 100 27.04 -3.88 -46.71
CA LYS A 100 26.90 -2.48 -46.29
C LYS A 100 25.54 -2.26 -45.63
N VAL A 101 24.47 -2.83 -46.17
CA VAL A 101 23.13 -2.77 -45.55
C VAL A 101 23.14 -3.42 -44.17
N LEU A 102 23.71 -4.62 -44.02
CA LEU A 102 23.82 -5.32 -42.73
C LEU A 102 24.73 -4.60 -41.74
N ALA A 103 25.85 -4.01 -42.19
CA ALA A 103 26.73 -3.23 -41.31
C ALA A 103 26.05 -1.94 -40.86
N THR A 104 25.37 -1.21 -41.75
CA THR A 104 24.57 -0.04 -41.40
C THR A 104 23.40 -0.42 -40.51
N PHE A 105 22.78 -1.58 -40.72
CA PHE A 105 21.72 -2.10 -39.86
C PHE A 105 22.24 -2.52 -38.48
N MET A 106 23.43 -3.12 -38.39
CA MET A 106 24.07 -3.47 -37.12
C MET A 106 24.60 -2.24 -36.38
N VAL A 107 25.19 -1.26 -37.06
CA VAL A 107 25.57 0.03 -36.47
C VAL A 107 24.32 0.80 -36.07
N GLY A 108 23.25 0.73 -36.87
CA GLY A 108 21.93 1.22 -36.52
C GLY A 108 21.41 0.57 -35.25
N ILE A 109 21.40 -0.77 -35.16
CA ILE A 109 21.00 -1.53 -33.98
C ILE A 109 21.89 -1.23 -32.78
N ILE A 110 23.21 -1.12 -32.95
CA ILE A 110 24.15 -0.82 -31.85
C ILE A 110 23.99 0.62 -31.39
N SER A 111 23.78 1.57 -32.30
CA SER A 111 23.51 2.97 -31.99
C SER A 111 22.15 3.14 -31.32
N LEU A 112 21.11 2.44 -31.82
CA LEU A 112 19.79 2.41 -31.22
C LEU A 112 19.85 1.72 -29.86
N SER A 113 20.58 0.61 -29.73
CA SER A 113 20.68 -0.14 -28.49
C SER A 113 21.52 0.58 -27.43
N SER A 114 22.54 1.32 -27.85
CA SER A 114 23.30 2.21 -26.96
C SER A 114 22.44 3.37 -26.45
N PHE A 115 21.47 3.84 -27.24
CA PHE A 115 20.46 4.82 -26.81
C PHE A 115 19.39 4.19 -25.91
N THR A 116 18.94 2.95 -26.17
CA THR A 116 17.93 2.29 -25.33
C THR A 116 18.46 1.87 -23.97
N VAL A 117 19.77 1.57 -23.84
CA VAL A 117 20.37 1.20 -22.54
C VAL A 117 20.40 2.39 -21.56
N TYR A 118 20.39 3.64 -22.05
CA TYR A 118 20.28 4.82 -21.19
C TYR A 118 18.87 5.09 -20.63
N PHE A 119 17.85 4.46 -21.21
CA PHE A 119 16.47 4.50 -20.72
C PHE A 119 16.07 3.24 -19.95
N ALA A 120 17.03 2.38 -19.58
CA ALA A 120 16.77 1.38 -18.58
C ALA A 120 16.22 2.13 -17.36
N ASP A 121 14.96 1.87 -16.99
CA ASP A 121 14.28 2.40 -15.82
C ASP A 121 15.30 2.41 -14.68
N ILE A 122 15.97 3.55 -14.44
CA ILE A 122 16.95 3.64 -13.36
C ILE A 122 16.06 3.37 -12.17
N PRO A 123 16.23 2.25 -11.46
CA PRO A 123 15.35 1.95 -10.35
C PRO A 123 15.54 3.12 -9.40
N VAL A 124 14.54 4.01 -9.37
CA VAL A 124 14.57 5.17 -8.51
C VAL A 124 14.45 4.54 -7.14
N ALA A 125 15.60 4.36 -6.47
CA ALA A 125 15.64 3.84 -5.13
C ALA A 125 14.85 4.83 -4.28
N ARG A 126 13.57 4.54 -4.06
CA ARG A 126 12.78 5.28 -3.10
C ARG A 126 13.41 4.98 -1.76
N ALA A 127 13.85 6.03 -1.08
CA ALA A 127 14.13 5.92 0.33
C ALA A 127 12.86 5.38 0.98
N GLU A 128 12.96 4.21 1.60
CA GLU A 128 11.86 3.66 2.40
C GLU A 128 11.52 4.70 3.47
N LYS A 129 10.24 5.09 3.57
CA LYS A 129 9.80 6.01 4.62
C LYS A 129 10.12 5.32 5.95
N MET A 130 10.73 6.05 6.87
CA MET A 130 11.16 5.52 8.16
C MET A 130 10.39 6.23 9.27
N THR A 131 10.10 5.54 10.37
CA THR A 131 9.57 6.19 11.58
C THR A 131 10.65 7.08 12.18
N ALA A 132 10.36 8.36 12.34
CA ALA A 132 11.32 9.34 12.83
C ALA A 132 10.63 10.53 13.50
N PHE A 133 11.39 11.32 14.27
CA PHE A 133 10.90 12.61 14.74
C PHE A 133 10.74 13.58 13.57
N GLN A 134 9.54 14.13 13.42
CA GLN A 134 9.28 15.21 12.49
C GLN A 134 9.67 16.56 13.10
N ASP A 135 9.26 16.80 14.35
CA ASP A 135 9.52 18.02 15.11
C ASP A 135 9.73 17.71 16.59
N ILE A 136 10.54 18.54 17.25
CA ILE A 136 10.91 18.42 18.67
C ILE A 136 10.97 19.82 19.26
N TYR A 137 10.35 19.99 20.43
CA TYR A 137 10.39 21.22 21.21
C TYR A 137 10.76 20.89 22.66
N GLY A 138 11.63 21.70 23.27
CA GLY A 138 12.10 21.48 24.64
C GLY A 138 12.91 20.21 24.81
N ASN A 139 12.82 19.59 25.99
CA ASN A 139 13.61 18.42 26.35
C ASN A 139 12.90 17.14 25.91
N VAL A 140 13.51 16.42 24.95
CA VAL A 140 13.04 15.12 24.49
C VAL A 140 14.23 14.17 24.41
N GLU A 141 14.08 12.98 24.98
CA GLU A 141 15.11 11.95 25.01
C GLU A 141 14.57 10.64 24.43
N VAL A 142 15.47 9.83 23.88
CA VAL A 142 15.20 8.44 23.47
C VAL A 142 16.01 7.52 24.36
N LEU A 143 15.34 6.66 25.11
CA LEU A 143 15.97 5.55 25.81
C LEU A 143 16.11 4.38 24.84
N ARG A 144 17.35 4.12 24.41
CA ARG A 144 17.70 2.99 23.53
C ARG A 144 18.67 2.10 24.25
N GLU A 145 18.29 0.84 24.47
CA GLU A 145 19.11 -0.16 25.18
C GLU A 145 19.57 0.33 26.58
N GLY A 146 18.70 1.06 27.28
CA GLY A 146 18.97 1.63 28.61
C GLY A 146 19.88 2.86 28.62
N LYS A 147 20.25 3.40 27.46
CA LYS A 147 20.99 4.67 27.35
C LYS A 147 20.04 5.79 26.93
N SER A 148 20.08 6.90 27.66
CA SER A 148 19.42 8.13 27.23
C SER A 148 20.24 8.81 26.13
N ILE A 149 19.55 9.17 25.05
CA ILE A 149 20.08 9.87 23.88
C ILE A 149 19.19 11.09 23.67
N GLU A 150 19.77 12.28 23.60
CA GLU A 150 19.02 13.49 23.26
C GLU A 150 18.41 13.35 21.86
N ALA A 151 17.10 13.59 21.76
CA ALA A 151 16.38 13.42 20.50
C ALA A 151 16.68 14.59 19.55
N THR A 152 16.90 14.28 18.27
CA THR A 152 17.09 15.30 17.23
C THR A 152 16.05 15.15 16.12
N LYS A 153 15.73 16.27 15.44
CA LYS A 153 14.84 16.24 14.27
C LYS A 153 15.33 15.21 13.24
N TYR A 154 14.41 14.42 12.69
CA TYR A 154 14.66 13.30 11.77
C TYR A 154 15.47 12.13 12.34
N MET A 155 15.70 12.07 13.66
CA MET A 155 16.26 10.87 14.27
C MET A 155 15.30 9.70 14.07
N GLN A 156 15.83 8.62 13.48
CA GLN A 156 15.08 7.39 13.24
C GLN A 156 14.79 6.67 14.56
N LEU A 157 13.54 6.26 14.71
CA LEU A 157 13.05 5.44 15.80
C LEU A 157 12.95 3.98 15.36
N LEU A 158 13.30 3.08 16.27
CA LEU A 158 13.34 1.64 16.06
C LEU A 158 12.42 0.95 17.08
N GLU A 159 12.05 -0.29 16.79
CA GLU A 159 11.36 -1.14 17.77
C GLU A 159 12.19 -1.28 19.05
N GLY A 160 11.54 -1.13 20.19
CA GLY A 160 12.16 -1.15 21.52
C GLY A 160 12.59 0.21 22.05
N ASP A 161 12.64 1.27 21.23
CA ASP A 161 12.92 2.63 21.71
C ASP A 161 11.80 3.15 22.62
N ILE A 162 12.18 3.92 23.64
CA ILE A 162 11.23 4.66 24.50
C ILE A 162 11.51 6.15 24.34
N VAL A 163 10.52 6.89 23.84
CA VAL A 163 10.55 8.35 23.73
C VAL A 163 10.04 8.95 25.03
N VAL A 164 10.80 9.89 25.59
CA VAL A 164 10.48 10.56 26.86
C VAL A 164 10.46 12.08 26.63
N THR A 165 9.34 12.73 26.95
CA THR A 165 9.22 14.20 26.91
C THR A 165 9.29 14.78 28.33
N GLY A 166 10.07 15.84 28.52
CA GLY A 166 10.15 16.58 29.78
C GLY A 166 8.95 17.50 30.03
N GLU A 167 9.05 18.35 31.07
CA GLU A 167 8.01 19.32 31.44
C GLU A 167 7.69 20.36 30.34
N ASN A 168 8.71 20.73 29.56
CA ASN A 168 8.58 21.61 28.40
C ASN A 168 8.75 20.83 27.07
N GLY A 169 8.75 19.50 27.14
CA GLY A 169 8.99 18.62 26.01
C GLY A 169 7.74 18.39 25.19
N LEU A 170 7.83 18.59 23.89
CA LEU A 170 6.84 18.15 22.91
C LEU A 170 7.56 17.45 21.77
N ALA A 171 6.98 16.37 21.28
CA ALA A 171 7.53 15.64 20.15
C ALA A 171 6.45 15.28 19.15
N VAL A 172 6.80 15.36 17.87
CA VAL A 172 5.97 14.89 16.76
C VAL A 172 6.71 13.73 16.11
N ILE A 173 6.12 12.55 16.16
CA ILE A 173 6.64 11.34 15.53
C ILE A 173 5.85 11.08 14.27
N ARG A 174 6.54 10.98 13.13
CA ARG A 174 5.96 10.57 11.86
C ARG A 174 6.34 9.13 11.58
N TYR A 175 5.35 8.30 11.26
CA TYR A 175 5.54 6.89 10.95
C TYR A 175 5.72 6.67 9.45
N PHE A 176 6.23 5.50 9.07
CA PHE A 176 6.43 5.09 7.68
C PHE A 176 5.13 4.98 6.87
N ASP A 177 3.99 4.88 7.55
CA ASP A 177 2.67 4.84 6.95
C ASP A 177 2.05 6.23 6.75
N ASP A 178 2.78 7.31 7.04
CA ASP A 178 2.32 8.70 7.07
C ASP A 178 1.40 9.06 8.25
N SER A 179 1.16 8.16 9.20
CA SER A 179 0.51 8.51 10.47
C SER A 179 1.43 9.39 11.32
N VAL A 180 0.85 10.13 12.27
CA VAL A 180 1.58 11.01 13.20
C VAL A 180 1.09 10.83 14.64
N SER A 181 2.03 10.77 15.58
CA SER A 181 1.75 10.91 17.02
C SER A 181 2.35 12.22 17.54
N ARG A 182 1.55 13.04 18.23
CA ARG A 182 2.02 14.24 18.95
C ARG A 182 1.97 13.99 20.45
N LEU A 183 3.14 14.03 21.08
CA LEU A 183 3.33 13.73 22.49
C LEU A 183 3.24 15.04 23.29
N SER A 184 2.42 15.04 24.35
CA SER A 184 2.38 16.11 25.33
C SER A 184 3.64 16.13 26.20
N PRO A 185 3.79 17.11 27.11
CA PRO A 185 4.78 17.02 28.18
C PRO A 185 4.56 15.81 29.08
N PHE A 186 5.64 15.35 29.72
CA PHE A 186 5.64 14.20 30.66
C PHE A 186 5.11 12.90 30.05
N THR A 187 5.39 12.66 28.78
CA THR A 187 4.94 11.49 28.05
C THR A 187 6.07 10.50 27.86
N GLU A 188 5.79 9.24 28.17
CA GLU A 188 6.66 8.10 27.91
C GLU A 188 5.97 7.16 26.93
N LEU A 189 6.54 7.04 25.72
CA LEU A 189 5.98 6.27 24.62
C LEU A 189 6.99 5.27 24.07
N LYS A 190 6.65 3.99 24.11
CA LYS A 190 7.50 2.90 23.62
C LYS A 190 7.06 2.41 22.25
N MET A 191 8.03 2.25 21.35
CA MET A 191 7.82 1.65 20.03
C MET A 191 7.77 0.13 20.17
N GLN A 192 6.58 -0.49 20.13
CA GLN A 192 6.48 -1.94 20.28
C GLN A 192 6.72 -2.66 18.96
N ARG A 193 6.06 -2.21 17.88
CA ARG A 193 6.15 -2.83 16.56
C ARG A 193 6.01 -1.80 15.45
N LEU A 194 6.92 -1.85 14.49
CA LEU A 194 6.99 -0.98 13.32
C LEU A 194 7.20 -1.86 12.08
N TYR A 195 6.11 -2.40 11.54
CA TYR A 195 6.16 -3.37 10.44
C TYR A 195 5.52 -2.83 9.16
N GLN A 196 6.26 -2.91 8.06
CA GLN A 196 5.74 -2.71 6.71
C GLN A 196 6.02 -3.97 5.88
N ASP A 197 5.01 -4.48 5.17
CA ASP A 197 5.23 -5.59 4.26
C ASP A 197 6.07 -5.13 3.05
N LYS A 198 7.09 -5.90 2.69
CA LYS A 198 8.00 -5.57 1.58
C LYS A 198 7.34 -5.70 0.21
N LYS A 199 6.30 -6.53 0.11
CA LYS A 199 5.54 -6.75 -1.14
C LYS A 199 4.36 -5.79 -1.22
N ILE A 200 3.64 -5.63 -0.10
CA ILE A 200 2.43 -4.81 -0.02
C ILE A 200 2.69 -3.61 0.89
N LYS A 201 3.11 -2.46 0.35
CA LYS A 201 3.50 -1.32 1.19
C LYS A 201 2.33 -0.69 1.94
N ALA A 202 1.11 -0.89 1.46
CA ALA A 202 -0.13 -0.55 2.13
C ALA A 202 -0.40 -1.37 3.40
N LYS A 203 0.17 -2.59 3.52
CA LYS A 203 0.04 -3.44 4.70
C LYS A 203 1.04 -3.01 5.78
N THR A 204 0.57 -2.14 6.67
CA THR A 204 1.38 -1.50 7.71
C THR A 204 0.84 -1.82 9.10
N LYS A 205 1.73 -2.11 10.04
CA LYS A 205 1.36 -2.36 11.44
C LYS A 205 2.23 -1.51 12.36
N VAL A 206 1.59 -0.57 13.03
CA VAL A 206 2.19 0.30 14.04
C VAL A 206 1.58 -0.05 15.39
N GLU A 207 2.39 -0.56 16.32
CA GLU A 207 1.99 -0.80 17.71
C GLU A 207 2.89 0.04 18.61
N ILE A 208 2.29 0.92 19.42
CA ILE A 208 2.98 1.77 20.39
C ILE A 208 2.38 1.58 21.78
N GLU A 209 3.17 1.79 22.82
CA GLU A 209 2.76 1.67 24.20
C GLU A 209 2.96 2.99 24.94
N LEU A 210 1.86 3.62 25.35
CA LEU A 210 1.91 4.80 26.21
C LEU A 210 2.05 4.33 27.65
N MET A 211 3.25 4.53 28.21
CA MET A 211 3.54 4.16 29.58
C MET A 211 3.02 5.24 30.55
N ASN A 212 3.13 6.51 30.17
CA ASN A 212 2.66 7.65 30.94
C ASN A 212 2.37 8.86 30.02
N GLY A 213 1.50 9.77 30.47
CA GLY A 213 1.24 11.05 29.82
C GLY A 213 0.07 11.02 28.84
N ARG A 214 0.19 11.76 27.73
CA ARG A 214 -0.87 11.93 26.73
C ARG A 214 -0.27 11.98 25.33
N VAL A 215 -0.97 11.36 24.38
CA VAL A 215 -0.60 11.36 22.96
C VAL A 215 -1.84 11.54 22.09
N TRP A 216 -1.72 12.46 21.14
CA TRP A 216 -2.66 12.61 20.04
C TRP A 216 -2.17 11.79 18.85
N ASN A 217 -3.05 11.03 18.21
CA ASN A 217 -2.73 10.23 17.03
C ASN A 217 -3.60 10.66 15.87
N GLN A 218 -2.97 10.95 14.73
CA GLN A 218 -3.61 11.12 13.44
C GLN A 218 -3.15 9.98 12.53
N VAL A 219 -4.09 9.09 12.20
CA VAL A 219 -3.89 7.98 11.29
C VAL A 219 -4.45 8.40 9.94
N VAL A 220 -3.58 8.44 8.92
CA VAL A 220 -3.93 9.03 7.60
C VAL A 220 -4.13 7.97 6.52
N ASN A 221 -3.38 6.88 6.57
CA ASN A 221 -3.05 6.09 5.38
C ASN A 221 -3.07 4.58 5.64
N LEU A 222 -4.12 4.10 6.30
CA LEU A 222 -4.45 2.67 6.41
C LEU A 222 -5.56 2.34 5.41
N VAL A 223 -5.22 1.56 4.39
CA VAL A 223 -6.16 1.19 3.30
C VAL A 223 -6.29 -0.33 3.12
N ASP A 224 -5.30 -1.08 3.58
CA ASP A 224 -5.29 -2.55 3.58
C ASP A 224 -5.96 -3.09 4.85
N GLU A 225 -6.75 -4.15 4.74
CA GLU A 225 -7.51 -4.73 5.86
C GLU A 225 -6.63 -5.27 6.99
N GLN A 226 -5.39 -5.64 6.67
CA GLN A 226 -4.42 -6.13 7.64
C GLN A 226 -3.56 -4.99 8.18
N ALA A 227 -3.76 -3.76 7.72
CA ALA A 227 -3.12 -2.59 8.26
C ALA A 227 -3.79 -2.18 9.59
N SER A 228 -2.99 -1.76 10.55
CA SER A 228 -3.52 -1.33 11.85
C SER A 228 -2.57 -0.38 12.56
N PHE A 229 -3.16 0.58 13.27
CA PHE A 229 -2.50 1.43 14.24
C PHE A 229 -3.07 1.14 15.63
N GLU A 230 -2.23 0.69 16.56
CA GLU A 230 -2.64 0.25 17.90
C GLU A 230 -1.82 0.98 18.96
N VAL A 231 -2.51 1.58 19.94
CA VAL A 231 -1.92 2.20 21.13
C VAL A 231 -2.32 1.39 22.36
N SER A 232 -1.34 0.86 23.08
CA SER A 232 -1.54 0.12 24.32
C SER A 232 -1.21 0.99 25.53
N VAL A 233 -2.06 0.97 26.56
CA VAL A 233 -1.89 1.73 27.81
C VAL A 233 -2.34 0.84 28.96
N ASN A 234 -1.42 0.42 29.83
CA ASN A 234 -1.70 -0.58 30.86
C ASN A 234 -2.29 -1.86 30.24
N ASN A 235 -3.56 -2.18 30.52
CA ASN A 235 -4.31 -3.27 29.92
C ASN A 235 -5.26 -2.80 28.80
N VAL A 236 -5.33 -1.52 28.46
CA VAL A 236 -6.23 -0.99 27.44
C VAL A 236 -5.54 -0.97 26.08
N LYS A 237 -6.24 -1.35 25.02
CA LYS A 237 -5.79 -1.23 23.64
C LYS A 237 -6.75 -0.34 22.87
N ALA A 238 -6.24 0.67 22.19
CA ALA A 238 -6.99 1.51 21.25
C ALA A 238 -6.46 1.22 19.85
N ARG A 239 -7.29 0.64 18.99
CA ARG A 239 -6.89 0.16 17.66
C ARG A 239 -7.79 0.75 16.58
N THR A 240 -7.17 1.13 15.46
CA THR A 240 -7.89 1.42 14.21
C THR A 240 -7.24 0.69 13.03
N SER A 241 -8.04 0.31 12.05
CA SER A 241 -7.62 -0.25 10.75
C SER A 241 -7.79 0.76 9.61
N GLU A 242 -8.21 1.98 9.92
CA GLU A 242 -8.58 3.01 8.96
C GLU A 242 -8.06 4.37 9.40
N LYS A 243 -8.40 5.41 8.63
CA LYS A 243 -8.12 6.78 9.06
C LYS A 243 -8.84 7.06 10.38
N ALA A 244 -8.18 7.72 11.31
CA ALA A 244 -8.80 8.15 12.55
C ALA A 244 -7.94 9.21 13.22
N SER A 245 -8.59 10.04 14.04
CA SER A 245 -7.91 10.98 14.93
C SER A 245 -8.40 10.74 16.33
N PHE A 246 -7.48 10.44 17.24
CA PHE A 246 -7.85 10.13 18.61
C PHE A 246 -6.77 10.54 19.60
N ASP A 247 -7.22 10.96 20.76
CA ASP A 247 -6.38 11.28 21.91
C ASP A 247 -6.44 10.13 22.90
N ILE A 248 -5.29 9.79 23.47
CA ILE A 248 -5.21 8.82 24.56
C ILE A 248 -4.34 9.36 25.66
N SER A 249 -4.85 9.30 26.89
CA SER A 249 -4.17 9.79 28.08
C SER A 249 -4.23 8.79 29.21
N SER A 250 -3.14 8.74 29.98
CA SER A 250 -3.00 7.97 31.21
C SER A 250 -2.66 8.92 32.33
N LYS A 251 -3.47 8.94 33.39
CA LYS A 251 -3.17 9.71 34.62
C LYS A 251 -2.71 8.75 35.71
N GLU A 252 -1.42 8.80 36.04
CA GLU A 252 -0.79 7.92 37.03
C GLU A 252 -1.50 7.95 38.40
N SER A 253 -2.04 9.12 38.79
CA SER A 253 -2.70 9.31 40.08
C SER A 253 -3.97 8.48 40.30
N ASN A 254 -4.64 8.02 39.24
CA ASN A 254 -5.94 7.36 39.34
C ASN A 254 -6.07 6.09 38.49
N ASN A 255 -4.99 5.65 37.82
CA ASN A 255 -4.99 4.51 36.91
C ASN A 255 -6.15 4.54 35.89
N LYS A 256 -6.57 5.74 35.48
CA LYS A 256 -7.59 5.91 34.46
C LYS A 256 -6.94 6.11 33.11
N VAL A 257 -7.43 5.36 32.13
CA VAL A 257 -7.12 5.56 30.72
C VAL A 257 -8.32 6.21 30.07
N SER A 258 -8.11 7.31 29.35
CA SER A 258 -9.15 7.94 28.54
C SER A 258 -8.77 7.87 27.07
N VAL A 259 -9.70 7.42 26.24
CA VAL A 259 -9.57 7.41 24.78
C VAL A 259 -10.69 8.27 24.21
N ALA A 260 -10.35 9.35 23.52
CA ALA A 260 -11.30 10.27 22.90
C ALA A 260 -11.11 10.27 21.39
N VAL A 261 -12.21 10.12 20.63
CA VAL A 261 -12.19 10.01 19.17
C VAL A 261 -12.72 11.29 18.53
N PHE A 262 -11.98 11.81 17.56
CA PHE A 262 -12.23 13.10 16.90
C PHE A 262 -12.43 12.98 15.39
N GLU A 263 -11.96 11.89 14.77
CA GLU A 263 -12.30 11.53 13.38
C GLU A 263 -12.50 10.01 13.32
N ASN A 264 -13.58 9.59 12.66
CA ASN A 264 -13.96 8.19 12.41
C ASN A 264 -14.20 7.35 13.69
N LYS A 265 -13.54 6.19 13.81
CA LYS A 265 -13.77 5.21 14.88
C LYS A 265 -12.47 4.58 15.38
N VAL A 266 -12.49 4.14 16.63
CA VAL A 266 -11.41 3.41 17.29
C VAL A 266 -12.02 2.27 18.10
N GLU A 267 -11.54 1.04 17.89
CA GLU A 267 -11.87 -0.09 18.76
C GLU A 267 -11.04 0.01 20.03
N VAL A 268 -11.71 0.13 21.17
CA VAL A 268 -11.10 0.07 22.50
C VAL A 268 -11.37 -1.30 23.09
N SER A 269 -10.31 -1.99 23.51
CA SER A 269 -10.42 -3.30 24.13
C SER A 269 -9.68 -3.41 25.45
N VAL A 270 -10.29 -4.15 26.37
CA VAL A 270 -9.74 -4.50 27.68
C VAL A 270 -9.73 -6.03 27.78
N PRO A 271 -8.55 -6.68 27.83
CA PRO A 271 -8.45 -8.11 27.97
C PRO A 271 -8.86 -8.50 29.40
N GLU A 272 -10.02 -9.16 29.55
CA GLU A 272 -10.38 -9.83 30.79
C GLU A 272 -10.06 -11.33 30.70
N LYS A 273 -9.94 -12.00 31.86
CA LYS A 273 -9.46 -13.40 32.00
C LYS A 273 -10.17 -14.45 31.12
N ARG A 274 -11.35 -14.16 30.57
CA ARG A 274 -12.15 -15.10 29.76
C ARG A 274 -12.79 -14.52 28.51
N LYS A 275 -12.94 -13.19 28.41
CA LYS A 275 -13.53 -12.52 27.24
C LYS A 275 -12.87 -11.14 27.12
N GLU A 276 -12.56 -10.74 25.90
CA GLU A 276 -12.11 -9.38 25.63
C GLU A 276 -13.34 -8.47 25.68
N ASN A 277 -13.34 -7.49 26.58
CA ASN A 277 -14.37 -6.46 26.59
C ASN A 277 -13.99 -5.44 25.52
N LYS A 278 -14.72 -5.46 24.40
CA LYS A 278 -14.48 -4.61 23.23
C LYS A 278 -15.58 -3.59 23.07
N GLN A 279 -15.20 -2.38 22.70
CA GLN A 279 -16.13 -1.31 22.41
C GLN A 279 -15.60 -0.45 21.26
N VAL A 280 -16.45 -0.18 20.27
CA VAL A 280 -16.14 0.80 19.23
C VAL A 280 -16.51 2.20 19.73
N VAL A 281 -15.53 3.10 19.77
CA VAL A 281 -15.72 4.51 20.11
C VAL A 281 -15.73 5.30 18.81
N VAL A 282 -16.80 6.06 18.60
CA VAL A 282 -16.99 6.87 17.39
C VAL A 282 -16.67 8.33 17.68
N GLU A 283 -16.48 9.11 16.63
CA GLU A 283 -16.21 10.54 16.70
C GLU A 283 -17.18 11.30 17.61
N GLY A 284 -16.62 12.21 18.43
CA GLY A 284 -17.38 13.02 19.39
C GLY A 284 -17.58 12.34 20.74
N TYR A 285 -17.21 11.06 20.85
CA TYR A 285 -17.27 10.28 22.09
C TYR A 285 -15.90 9.91 22.63
N SER A 286 -15.88 9.67 23.92
CA SER A 286 -14.73 9.19 24.66
C SER A 286 -15.15 8.03 25.56
N VAL A 287 -14.21 7.14 25.82
CA VAL A 287 -14.36 6.09 26.82
C VAL A 287 -13.31 6.28 27.90
N GLU A 288 -13.74 6.23 29.16
CA GLU A 288 -12.84 6.11 30.30
C GLU A 288 -12.83 4.67 30.78
N VAL A 289 -11.63 4.08 30.85
CA VAL A 289 -11.41 2.77 31.45
C VAL A 289 -10.91 2.96 32.88
N VAL A 290 -11.67 2.44 33.83
CA VAL A 290 -11.33 2.44 35.26
C VAL A 290 -10.62 1.13 35.66
N GLU A 291 -9.97 1.11 36.82
CA GLU A 291 -9.08 0.02 37.28
C GLU A 291 -9.73 -1.38 37.27
N ASN A 292 -11.04 -1.49 37.39
CA ASN A 292 -11.75 -2.79 37.32
C ASN A 292 -11.99 -3.29 35.89
N GLY A 293 -11.56 -2.56 34.87
CA GLY A 293 -11.79 -2.86 33.45
C GLY A 293 -13.15 -2.39 32.92
N SER A 294 -13.97 -1.72 33.74
CA SER A 294 -15.22 -1.14 33.28
C SER A 294 -14.95 0.04 32.35
N MET A 295 -15.74 0.12 31.28
CA MET A 295 -15.71 1.20 30.30
C MET A 295 -16.90 2.12 30.53
N GLU A 296 -16.66 3.41 30.68
CA GLU A 296 -17.70 4.44 30.82
C GLU A 296 -17.67 5.39 29.62
N ASN A 297 -18.80 5.48 28.91
CA ASN A 297 -18.96 6.41 27.80
C ASN A 297 -19.18 7.84 28.28
N LYS A 298 -18.45 8.78 27.67
CA LYS A 298 -18.58 10.22 27.93
C LYS A 298 -18.51 10.99 26.63
N ILE A 299 -19.21 12.13 26.59
CA ILE A 299 -19.02 13.13 25.54
C ILE A 299 -17.66 13.82 25.76
N VAL A 300 -16.91 14.07 24.68
CA VAL A 300 -15.46 14.36 24.66
C VAL A 300 -14.99 15.61 25.44
N LEU A 301 -15.87 16.47 25.94
CA LEU A 301 -15.46 17.80 26.44
C LEU A 301 -15.89 18.04 27.89
N ASN A 302 -14.90 18.08 28.81
CA ASN A 302 -15.13 18.44 30.22
C ASN A 302 -14.16 19.51 30.77
N SER A 303 -13.12 19.96 30.06
CA SER A 303 -12.19 21.00 30.55
C SER A 303 -11.62 21.94 29.47
N LYS A 304 -11.24 23.16 29.86
CA LYS A 304 -10.64 24.19 28.97
C LYS A 304 -9.24 23.82 28.47
N GLU A 305 -8.45 23.11 29.27
CA GLU A 305 -7.10 22.68 28.87
C GLU A 305 -7.18 21.59 27.80
N ASP A 306 -8.11 20.66 27.96
CA ASP A 306 -8.41 19.64 26.95
C ASP A 306 -8.88 20.30 25.66
N GLU A 307 -9.72 21.33 25.75
CA GLU A 307 -10.20 22.08 24.59
C GLU A 307 -9.06 22.71 23.78
N LEU A 308 -8.07 23.35 24.44
CA LEU A 308 -6.93 23.94 23.72
C LEU A 308 -6.06 22.88 23.04
N TRP A 309 -5.75 21.78 23.73
CA TRP A 309 -4.99 20.67 23.16
C TRP A 309 -5.68 20.09 21.92
N VAL A 310 -6.99 19.87 22.00
CA VAL A 310 -7.81 19.36 20.89
C VAL A 310 -7.82 20.34 19.71
N GLN A 311 -8.07 21.63 19.96
CA GLN A 311 -8.12 22.64 18.90
C GLN A 311 -6.78 22.77 18.16
N VAL A 312 -5.66 22.79 18.89
CA VAL A 312 -4.32 22.85 18.30
C VAL A 312 -4.07 21.61 17.44
N ASN A 313 -4.33 20.42 17.96
CA ASN A 313 -4.08 19.19 17.19
C ASN A 313 -4.96 19.09 15.95
N LYS A 314 -6.25 19.42 16.02
CA LYS A 314 -7.14 19.47 14.84
C LYS A 314 -6.62 20.43 13.77
N ALA A 315 -6.13 21.61 14.16
CA ALA A 315 -5.55 22.56 13.23
C ALA A 315 -4.26 22.02 12.58
N GLU A 316 -3.39 21.38 13.38
CA GLU A 316 -2.16 20.74 12.91
C GLU A 316 -2.45 19.52 12.01
N ASP A 317 -3.52 18.77 12.26
CA ASP A 317 -3.95 17.64 11.43
C ASP A 317 -4.36 18.10 10.03
N LYS A 318 -5.14 19.17 9.95
CA LYS A 318 -5.50 19.80 8.67
C LYS A 318 -4.27 20.23 7.88
N GLN A 319 -3.29 20.87 8.53
CA GLN A 319 -2.04 21.26 7.88
C GLN A 319 -1.22 20.06 7.45
N TYR A 320 -1.15 19.02 8.29
CA TYR A 320 -0.39 17.81 8.01
C TYR A 320 -0.97 17.03 6.83
N LYS A 321 -2.31 16.88 6.72
CA LYS A 321 -2.98 16.28 5.56
C LYS A 321 -2.56 16.97 4.26
N MET A 322 -2.51 18.31 4.23
CA MET A 322 -2.04 19.08 3.06
C MET A 322 -0.56 18.82 2.72
N VAL A 323 0.30 18.64 3.72
CA VAL A 323 1.72 18.30 3.51
C VAL A 323 1.85 16.90 2.91
N VAL A 324 1.14 15.91 3.47
CA VAL A 324 1.10 14.54 2.94
C VAL A 324 0.59 14.54 1.51
N ASP A 325 -0.50 15.25 1.22
CA ASP A 325 -1.05 15.38 -0.13
C ASP A 325 -0.04 15.89 -1.14
N LYS A 326 0.69 16.95 -0.78
CA LYS A 326 1.72 17.54 -1.63
C LYS A 326 2.89 16.59 -1.86
N GLU A 327 3.35 15.90 -0.82
CA GLU A 327 4.39 14.89 -0.97
C GLU A 327 3.92 13.74 -1.89
N LYS A 328 2.66 13.32 -1.76
CA LYS A 328 2.05 12.32 -2.65
C LYS A 328 1.96 12.79 -4.09
N GLU A 329 1.69 14.08 -4.31
CA GLU A 329 1.75 14.67 -5.65
C GLU A 329 3.16 14.59 -6.24
N GLU A 330 4.19 14.95 -5.46
CA GLU A 330 5.58 14.84 -5.91
C GLU A 330 6.01 13.39 -6.16
N GLU A 331 5.54 12.45 -5.33
CA GLU A 331 5.74 11.00 -5.52
C GLU A 331 5.08 10.51 -6.81
N SER A 332 3.83 10.91 -7.07
CA SER A 332 3.11 10.59 -8.32
C SER A 332 3.83 11.15 -9.55
N LYS A 333 4.33 12.39 -9.51
CA LYS A 333 5.12 12.99 -10.60
C LYS A 333 6.42 12.20 -10.86
N LYS A 334 7.13 11.81 -9.80
CA LYS A 334 8.34 10.98 -9.91
C LYS A 334 8.04 9.60 -10.48
N GLU A 335 6.90 9.01 -10.13
CA GLU A 335 6.48 7.70 -10.62
C GLU A 335 6.01 7.72 -12.07
N ALA A 336 5.26 8.77 -12.45
CA ALA A 336 4.85 8.99 -13.82
C ALA A 336 6.06 9.05 -14.75
N GLY A 337 7.16 9.68 -14.32
CA GLY A 337 8.37 9.81 -15.12
C GLY A 337 8.08 10.64 -16.38
N VAL A 338 8.33 10.07 -17.56
CA VAL A 338 8.02 10.73 -18.85
C VAL A 338 6.51 10.77 -19.07
N LEU A 339 5.96 11.98 -19.20
CA LEU A 339 4.54 12.27 -19.38
C LEU A 339 4.14 12.23 -20.87
N PRO A 340 2.84 12.10 -21.20
CA PRO A 340 2.34 12.07 -22.58
C PRO A 340 2.79 13.23 -23.48
N ALA A 341 2.93 14.43 -22.93
CA ALA A 341 3.36 15.62 -23.66
C ALA A 341 4.88 15.65 -23.96
N ASP A 342 5.68 14.82 -23.28
CA ASP A 342 7.12 14.80 -23.44
C ASP A 342 7.55 14.14 -24.75
N ALA A 343 8.59 14.69 -25.38
CA ALA A 343 9.13 14.17 -26.65
C ALA A 343 9.57 12.69 -26.59
N LEU A 344 9.91 12.20 -25.39
CA LEU A 344 10.37 10.83 -25.14
C LEU A 344 9.24 9.84 -24.82
N TYR A 345 7.97 10.28 -24.77
CA TYR A 345 6.86 9.41 -24.40
C TYR A 345 6.65 8.24 -25.36
N SER A 346 6.88 8.47 -26.66
CA SER A 346 6.84 7.41 -27.67
C SER A 346 7.87 6.30 -27.39
N ALA A 347 9.06 6.65 -26.90
CA ALA A 347 10.08 5.67 -26.52
C ALA A 347 9.65 4.84 -25.30
N LYS A 348 8.98 5.48 -24.32
CA LYS A 348 8.39 4.78 -23.16
C LYS A 348 7.34 3.74 -23.59
N LYS A 349 6.40 4.11 -24.46
CA LYS A 349 5.38 3.19 -25.01
C LYS A 349 5.99 2.02 -25.80
N ILE A 350 7.06 2.25 -26.56
CA ILE A 350 7.79 1.18 -27.26
C ILE A 350 8.44 0.21 -26.27
N ASN A 351 9.06 0.73 -25.20
CA ASN A 351 9.70 -0.09 -24.18
C ASN A 351 8.67 -1.00 -23.47
N GLU A 352 7.52 -0.45 -23.08
CA GLU A 352 6.44 -1.22 -22.46
C GLU A 352 5.86 -2.29 -23.39
N SER A 353 5.61 -1.94 -24.66
CA SER A 353 5.13 -2.89 -25.68
C SER A 353 6.14 -4.02 -25.90
N THR A 354 7.44 -3.69 -25.88
CA THR A 354 8.52 -4.68 -25.97
C THR A 354 8.53 -5.59 -24.74
N LYS A 355 8.39 -5.04 -23.52
CA LYS A 355 8.28 -5.82 -22.27
C LYS A 355 7.12 -6.80 -22.33
N LEU A 356 5.94 -6.38 -22.81
CA LEU A 356 4.79 -7.26 -23.01
C LEU A 356 5.01 -8.33 -24.08
N LEU A 357 5.72 -8.00 -25.18
CA LEU A 357 6.02 -8.95 -26.26
C LEU A 357 6.99 -10.05 -25.81
N VAL A 358 8.01 -9.69 -25.03
CA VAL A 358 9.04 -10.66 -24.58
C VAL A 358 8.61 -11.46 -23.35
N THR A 359 7.55 -11.03 -22.65
CA THR A 359 6.99 -11.77 -21.50
C THR A 359 6.04 -12.85 -22.00
N THR A 360 6.52 -14.09 -22.01
CA THR A 360 5.80 -15.24 -22.58
C THR A 360 4.82 -15.90 -21.61
N ASP A 361 5.10 -15.81 -20.31
CA ASP A 361 4.22 -16.37 -19.28
C ASP A 361 2.97 -15.50 -19.13
N LYS A 362 1.78 -16.11 -19.09
CA LYS A 362 0.49 -15.40 -19.11
C LYS A 362 0.30 -14.56 -17.84
N THR A 363 0.60 -15.15 -16.68
CA THR A 363 0.47 -14.49 -15.37
C THR A 363 1.45 -13.33 -15.26
N GLU A 364 2.73 -13.54 -15.61
CA GLU A 364 3.73 -12.47 -15.61
C GLU A 364 3.38 -11.38 -16.61
N LYS A 365 2.83 -11.72 -17.78
CA LYS A 365 2.38 -10.73 -18.76
C LYS A 365 1.26 -9.87 -18.20
N ASN A 366 0.32 -10.47 -17.45
CA ASN A 366 -0.74 -9.72 -16.79
C ASN A 366 -0.21 -8.85 -15.64
N LYS A 367 0.77 -9.31 -14.86
CA LYS A 367 1.47 -8.45 -13.88
C LYS A 367 2.13 -7.25 -14.56
N VAL A 368 2.77 -7.44 -15.73
CA VAL A 368 3.32 -6.34 -16.53
C VAL A 368 2.22 -5.37 -17.00
N LYS A 369 1.03 -5.87 -17.36
CA LYS A 369 -0.11 -5.00 -17.67
C LYS A 369 -0.56 -4.20 -16.44
N VAL A 370 -0.64 -4.81 -15.27
CA VAL A 370 -0.94 -4.12 -14.00
C VAL A 370 0.07 -3.00 -13.76
N ASP A 371 1.38 -3.26 -13.91
CA ASP A 371 2.42 -2.23 -13.77
C ASP A 371 2.19 -1.04 -14.72
N ILE A 372 1.79 -1.33 -15.97
CA ILE A 372 1.51 -0.30 -16.97
C ILE A 372 0.25 0.48 -16.56
N ALA A 373 -0.81 -0.19 -16.11
CA ALA A 373 -2.02 0.47 -15.62
C ALA A 373 -1.69 1.44 -14.48
N ILE A 374 -0.95 0.98 -13.46
CA ILE A 374 -0.53 1.83 -12.34
C ILE A 374 0.32 3.03 -12.81
N LYS A 375 1.21 2.84 -13.80
CA LYS A 375 1.94 3.95 -14.44
C LYS A 375 1.02 4.95 -15.15
N ARG A 376 -0.03 4.49 -15.85
CA ARG A 376 -1.02 5.36 -16.50
C ARG A 376 -1.80 6.17 -15.48
N LEU A 377 -2.19 5.55 -14.35
CA LEU A 377 -2.84 6.24 -13.25
C LEU A 377 -1.93 7.30 -12.63
N ALA A 378 -0.64 6.99 -12.45
CA ALA A 378 0.34 7.97 -11.97
C ALA A 378 0.55 9.14 -12.94
N GLU A 379 0.59 8.89 -14.25
CA GLU A 379 0.63 9.93 -15.28
C GLU A 379 -0.60 10.84 -15.25
N ALA A 380 -1.80 10.25 -15.18
CA ALA A 380 -3.03 11.01 -15.01
C ALA A 380 -3.00 11.86 -13.75
N SER A 381 -2.61 11.26 -12.61
CA SER A 381 -2.49 11.95 -11.32
C SER A 381 -1.51 13.13 -11.39
N ALA A 382 -0.36 12.95 -12.05
CA ALA A 382 0.62 14.01 -12.26
C ALA A 382 0.09 15.16 -13.12
N LEU A 383 -0.57 14.85 -14.25
CA LEU A 383 -1.19 15.85 -15.13
C LEU A 383 -2.32 16.60 -14.44
N LEU A 384 -3.17 15.89 -13.69
CA LEU A 384 -4.22 16.47 -12.88
C LEU A 384 -3.66 17.42 -11.82
N SER A 385 -2.59 17.02 -11.13
CA SER A 385 -1.88 17.90 -10.19
C SER A 385 -1.37 19.19 -10.83
N ASP A 386 -0.92 19.13 -12.09
CA ASP A 386 -0.54 20.33 -12.86
C ASP A 386 -1.73 21.12 -13.42
N GLY A 387 -2.96 20.67 -13.18
CA GLY A 387 -4.20 21.27 -13.65
C GLY A 387 -4.60 20.89 -15.08
N ASP A 388 -3.85 19.99 -15.74
CA ASP A 388 -4.11 19.53 -17.11
C ASP A 388 -5.14 18.40 -17.13
N LYS A 389 -6.41 18.76 -16.92
CA LYS A 389 -7.54 17.80 -16.93
C LYS A 389 -7.73 17.13 -18.29
N GLU A 390 -7.52 17.86 -19.39
CA GLU A 390 -7.70 17.32 -20.75
C GLU A 390 -6.59 16.31 -21.10
N GLY A 391 -5.33 16.65 -20.80
CA GLY A 391 -4.19 15.75 -21.00
C GLY A 391 -4.30 14.47 -20.16
N ALA A 392 -4.91 14.54 -18.98
CA ALA A 392 -5.11 13.39 -18.10
C ALA A 392 -6.11 12.35 -18.63
N MET A 393 -7.01 12.70 -19.56
CA MET A 393 -8.05 11.80 -20.05
C MET A 393 -7.48 10.60 -20.79
N ALA A 394 -6.44 10.79 -21.62
CA ALA A 394 -5.87 9.71 -22.41
C ALA A 394 -5.19 8.64 -21.52
N PRO A 395 -4.36 8.99 -20.52
CA PRO A 395 -3.87 8.00 -19.55
C PRO A 395 -4.97 7.32 -18.73
N LEU A 396 -6.03 8.03 -18.32
CA LEU A 396 -7.16 7.41 -17.59
C LEU A 396 -7.92 6.39 -18.45
N ASP A 397 -8.15 6.69 -19.72
CA ASP A 397 -8.77 5.77 -20.67
C ASP A 397 -7.89 4.55 -20.93
N ASP A 398 -6.58 4.74 -21.12
CA ASP A 398 -5.60 3.64 -21.21
C ASP A 398 -5.61 2.77 -19.95
N PHE A 399 -5.66 3.39 -18.75
CA PHE A 399 -5.76 2.68 -17.48
C PHE A 399 -7.03 1.82 -17.42
N ALA A 400 -8.19 2.42 -17.70
CA ALA A 400 -9.48 1.72 -17.66
C ALA A 400 -9.53 0.54 -18.63
N LYS A 401 -9.00 0.70 -19.86
CA LYS A 401 -8.90 -0.38 -20.86
C LYS A 401 -8.03 -1.53 -20.37
N ILE A 402 -6.88 -1.24 -19.78
CA ILE A 402 -5.98 -2.28 -19.29
C ILE A 402 -6.63 -3.03 -18.11
N VAL A 403 -7.30 -2.33 -17.21
CA VAL A 403 -8.04 -2.95 -16.10
C VAL A 403 -9.14 -3.87 -16.62
N ASP A 404 -9.90 -3.44 -17.62
CA ASP A 404 -10.93 -4.24 -18.27
C ASP A 404 -10.36 -5.52 -18.91
N GLU A 405 -9.17 -5.44 -19.52
CA GLU A 405 -8.48 -6.62 -20.04
C GLU A 405 -8.00 -7.58 -18.92
N ILE A 406 -7.69 -7.07 -17.73
CA ILE A 406 -7.15 -7.84 -16.60
C ILE A 406 -8.27 -8.49 -15.78
N SER A 407 -9.44 -7.87 -15.66
CA SER A 407 -10.55 -8.36 -14.82
C SER A 407 -10.94 -9.80 -15.15
N TYR A 408 -11.04 -10.15 -16.44
CA TYR A 408 -11.34 -11.51 -16.90
C TYR A 408 -10.27 -12.55 -16.53
N GLU A 409 -9.03 -12.12 -16.27
CA GLU A 409 -7.90 -13.01 -16.00
C GLU A 409 -7.67 -13.20 -14.50
N VAL A 410 -8.10 -12.25 -13.66
CA VAL A 410 -7.97 -12.30 -12.20
C VAL A 410 -8.80 -13.42 -11.59
N GLU A 411 -9.93 -13.77 -12.20
CA GLU A 411 -10.78 -14.89 -11.78
C GLU A 411 -10.01 -16.23 -11.79
N GLY A 412 -9.11 -16.42 -12.76
CA GLY A 412 -8.40 -17.68 -12.98
C GLY A 412 -7.04 -17.83 -12.28
N SER A 413 -6.56 -16.82 -11.53
CA SER A 413 -5.23 -16.84 -10.91
C SER A 413 -5.19 -16.08 -9.58
N GLU A 414 -5.11 -16.82 -8.47
CA GLU A 414 -4.93 -16.29 -7.11
C GLU A 414 -3.66 -15.42 -7.01
N GLU A 415 -2.54 -15.86 -7.60
CA GLU A 415 -1.30 -15.08 -7.61
C GLU A 415 -1.46 -13.72 -8.32
N LEU A 416 -2.21 -13.67 -9.42
CA LEU A 416 -2.49 -12.41 -10.11
C LEU A 416 -3.42 -11.53 -9.27
N ARG A 417 -4.43 -12.12 -8.64
CA ARG A 417 -5.37 -11.42 -7.75
C ARG A 417 -4.64 -10.74 -6.60
N ASP A 418 -3.75 -11.46 -5.93
CA ASP A 418 -2.93 -10.91 -4.84
C ASP A 418 -2.03 -9.78 -5.32
N TYR A 419 -1.41 -9.93 -6.50
CA TYR A 419 -0.58 -8.90 -7.10
C TYR A 419 -1.38 -7.63 -7.42
N VAL A 420 -2.56 -7.80 -8.03
CA VAL A 420 -3.48 -6.70 -8.34
C VAL A 420 -3.92 -5.99 -7.07
N ARG A 421 -4.40 -6.72 -6.06
CA ARG A 421 -4.82 -6.15 -4.77
C ARG A 421 -3.70 -5.33 -4.14
N SER A 422 -2.48 -5.90 -4.09
CA SER A 422 -1.31 -5.20 -3.57
C SER A 422 -0.98 -3.93 -4.34
N ALA A 423 -0.95 -3.99 -5.67
CA ALA A 423 -0.57 -2.86 -6.51
C ALA A 423 -1.59 -1.71 -6.42
N PHE A 424 -2.87 -2.04 -6.30
CA PHE A 424 -3.96 -1.08 -6.19
C PHE A 424 -4.06 -0.48 -4.77
N ALA A 425 -3.84 -1.28 -3.72
CA ALA A 425 -3.82 -0.79 -2.34
C ALA A 425 -2.73 0.28 -2.14
N ASP A 426 -1.55 0.11 -2.74
CA ASP A 426 -0.49 1.13 -2.71
C ASP A 426 -0.95 2.46 -3.35
N LYS A 427 -1.79 2.41 -4.39
CA LYS A 427 -2.35 3.60 -5.05
C LYS A 427 -3.53 4.21 -4.33
N GLU A 428 -4.34 3.39 -3.69
CA GLU A 428 -5.40 3.85 -2.82
C GLU A 428 -4.81 4.65 -1.66
N LYS A 429 -3.70 4.17 -1.08
CA LYS A 429 -2.95 4.91 -0.07
C LYS A 429 -2.46 6.27 -0.57
N ASP A 430 -1.93 6.34 -1.80
CA ASP A 430 -1.43 7.60 -2.38
C ASP A 430 -2.54 8.63 -2.68
N LEU A 431 -3.78 8.16 -2.90
CA LEU A 431 -4.93 9.00 -3.24
C LEU A 431 -5.93 9.15 -2.08
N SER A 432 -5.64 8.58 -0.91
CA SER A 432 -6.60 8.47 0.17
C SER A 432 -7.06 9.86 0.65
N THR A 433 -6.15 10.82 0.74
CA THR A 433 -6.36 12.20 1.21
C THR A 433 -6.96 13.14 0.16
N VAL A 434 -7.07 12.69 -1.09
CA VAL A 434 -7.63 13.51 -2.17
C VAL A 434 -9.14 13.62 -2.00
N LEU A 435 -9.62 14.85 -1.80
CA LEU A 435 -11.04 15.19 -1.71
C LEU A 435 -11.70 15.40 -3.08
N PRO A 436 -13.05 15.33 -3.17
CA PRO A 436 -13.82 15.54 -4.40
C PRO A 436 -13.56 16.84 -5.16
N ASP A 437 -13.22 17.92 -4.46
CA ASP A 437 -12.87 19.21 -5.06
C ASP A 437 -11.40 19.29 -5.52
N GLY A 438 -10.58 18.30 -5.14
CA GLY A 438 -9.17 18.22 -5.48
C GLY A 438 -8.93 17.82 -6.94
N ASN A 439 -7.89 18.38 -7.56
CA ASN A 439 -7.60 18.12 -8.97
C ASN A 439 -7.40 16.63 -9.29
N ARG A 440 -6.83 15.87 -8.37
CA ARG A 440 -6.53 14.43 -8.54
C ARG A 440 -7.73 13.51 -8.32
N TYR A 441 -8.90 14.03 -7.95
CA TYR A 441 -10.05 13.20 -7.59
C TYR A 441 -10.49 12.27 -8.72
N MET A 442 -10.36 12.70 -9.99
CA MET A 442 -10.63 11.85 -11.16
C MET A 442 -9.77 10.57 -11.19
N ALA A 443 -8.53 10.63 -10.70
CA ALA A 443 -7.70 9.42 -10.59
C ALA A 443 -8.17 8.53 -9.43
N LYS A 444 -8.69 9.11 -8.35
CA LYS A 444 -9.27 8.36 -7.22
C LYS A 444 -10.52 7.60 -7.65
N GLU A 445 -11.44 8.27 -8.35
CA GLU A 445 -12.64 7.62 -8.90
C GLU A 445 -12.29 6.53 -9.92
N ALA A 446 -11.34 6.78 -10.83
CA ALA A 446 -10.88 5.75 -11.76
C ALA A 446 -10.33 4.52 -11.02
N LEU A 447 -9.60 4.71 -9.92
CA LEU A 447 -9.10 3.63 -9.09
C LEU A 447 -10.24 2.86 -8.40
N ARG A 448 -11.27 3.54 -7.88
CA ARG A 448 -12.48 2.93 -7.31
C ARG A 448 -13.22 2.08 -8.34
N ASP A 449 -13.49 2.64 -9.52
CA ASP A 449 -14.12 1.93 -10.64
C ASP A 449 -13.33 0.68 -11.02
N ALA A 450 -12.00 0.80 -11.05
CA ALA A 450 -11.14 -0.32 -11.36
C ALA A 450 -11.22 -1.42 -10.30
N ARG A 451 -11.27 -1.09 -9.00
CA ARG A 451 -11.45 -2.07 -7.93
C ARG A 451 -12.78 -2.80 -8.08
N LEU A 452 -13.86 -2.08 -8.38
CA LEU A 452 -15.18 -2.69 -8.60
C LEU A 452 -15.16 -3.66 -9.78
N LYS A 453 -14.46 -3.32 -10.88
CA LYS A 453 -14.27 -4.22 -12.03
C LYS A 453 -13.40 -5.44 -11.74
N LEU A 454 -12.47 -5.32 -10.79
CA LEU A 454 -11.54 -6.40 -10.42
C LEU A 454 -12.10 -7.32 -9.33
N ALA A 455 -13.19 -6.92 -8.67
CA ALA A 455 -13.96 -7.77 -7.77
C ALA A 455 -14.66 -8.88 -8.57
N VAL A 456 -14.35 -10.13 -8.23
CA VAL A 456 -14.74 -11.30 -9.02
C VAL A 456 -16.13 -11.79 -8.62
N THR A 457 -16.38 -11.86 -7.32
CA THR A 457 -17.66 -12.32 -6.76
C THR A 457 -18.58 -11.14 -6.49
N ASP A 458 -19.89 -11.38 -6.44
CA ASP A 458 -20.85 -10.32 -6.11
C ASP A 458 -20.66 -9.84 -4.65
N GLU A 459 -20.26 -10.74 -3.75
CA GLU A 459 -19.81 -10.40 -2.39
C GLU A 459 -18.62 -9.41 -2.41
N GLU A 460 -17.56 -9.69 -3.17
CA GLU A 460 -16.42 -8.77 -3.30
C GLU A 460 -16.84 -7.41 -3.91
N LYS A 461 -17.79 -7.40 -4.85
CA LYS A 461 -18.30 -6.15 -5.45
C LYS A 461 -19.10 -5.33 -4.45
N ASN A 462 -19.95 -5.99 -3.65
CA ASN A 462 -20.75 -5.36 -2.61
C ASN A 462 -19.85 -4.76 -1.53
N GLU A 463 -18.83 -5.51 -1.10
CA GLU A 463 -17.82 -5.02 -0.16
C GLU A 463 -17.08 -3.78 -0.70
N VAL A 464 -16.61 -3.84 -1.95
CA VAL A 464 -15.92 -2.69 -2.58
C VAL A 464 -16.85 -1.49 -2.73
N SER A 465 -18.11 -1.71 -3.09
CA SER A 465 -19.11 -0.65 -3.25
C SER A 465 -19.49 -0.01 -1.91
N LEU A 466 -19.67 -0.80 -0.86
CA LEU A 466 -19.92 -0.28 0.48
C LEU A 466 -18.71 0.47 1.02
N LYS A 467 -17.48 -0.04 0.82
CA LYS A 467 -16.25 0.68 1.18
C LYS A 467 -16.19 2.04 0.48
N SER A 468 -16.45 2.07 -0.82
CA SER A 468 -16.48 3.29 -1.63
C SER A 468 -17.51 4.29 -1.08
N ALA A 469 -18.73 3.83 -0.79
CA ALA A 469 -19.76 4.67 -0.21
C ALA A 469 -19.37 5.22 1.18
N THR A 470 -18.79 4.39 2.05
CA THR A 470 -18.27 4.84 3.35
C THR A 470 -17.21 5.93 3.17
N GLU A 471 -16.25 5.74 2.27
CA GLU A 471 -15.23 6.74 1.97
C GLU A 471 -15.83 8.05 1.45
N LYS A 472 -16.84 7.98 0.58
CA LYS A 472 -17.56 9.17 0.08
C LYS A 472 -18.31 9.90 1.19
N VAL A 473 -18.92 9.21 2.15
CA VAL A 473 -19.53 9.86 3.32
C VAL A 473 -18.47 10.59 4.16
N VAL A 474 -17.31 9.97 4.38
CA VAL A 474 -16.19 10.60 5.10
C VAL A 474 -15.68 11.84 4.35
N GLU A 475 -15.52 11.75 3.03
CA GLU A 475 -15.12 12.88 2.17
C GLU A 475 -16.14 14.03 2.22
N ALA A 476 -17.44 13.72 2.16
CA ALA A 476 -18.48 14.73 2.28
C ALA A 476 -18.43 15.45 3.63
N LYS A 477 -18.16 14.73 4.72
CA LYS A 477 -17.95 15.32 6.04
C LYS A 477 -16.75 16.28 6.06
N GLU A 478 -15.60 15.86 5.53
CA GLU A 478 -14.41 16.72 5.42
C GLU A 478 -14.70 17.98 4.58
N LEU A 479 -15.44 17.83 3.48
CA LEU A 479 -15.90 18.96 2.66
C LEU A 479 -16.84 19.92 3.42
N PHE A 480 -17.68 19.43 4.32
CA PHE A 480 -18.51 20.29 5.17
C PHE A 480 -17.69 21.10 6.18
N GLU A 481 -16.69 20.48 6.78
CA GLU A 481 -15.75 21.15 7.69
C GLU A 481 -14.93 22.22 6.96
N ASP A 482 -14.71 22.03 5.65
CA ASP A 482 -14.06 22.98 4.74
C ASP A 482 -15.03 24.02 4.13
N GLU A 483 -16.29 24.06 4.57
CA GLU A 483 -17.35 24.96 4.06
C GLU A 483 -17.70 24.76 2.56
N LYS A 484 -17.36 23.61 1.97
CA LYS A 484 -17.61 23.26 0.55
C LYS A 484 -18.91 22.47 0.37
N GLN A 485 -20.03 23.08 0.76
CA GLN A 485 -21.33 22.41 0.87
C GLN A 485 -21.82 21.74 -0.45
N GLU A 486 -21.66 22.41 -1.60
CA GLU A 486 -22.11 21.89 -2.90
C GLU A 486 -21.41 20.58 -3.27
N HIS A 487 -20.09 20.50 -3.08
CA HIS A 487 -19.34 19.29 -3.36
C HIS A 487 -19.73 18.18 -2.38
N ALA A 488 -19.91 18.51 -1.10
CA ALA A 488 -20.33 17.54 -0.09
C ALA A 488 -21.71 16.93 -0.40
N GLN A 489 -22.68 17.73 -0.85
CA GLN A 489 -24.00 17.25 -1.27
C GLN A 489 -23.91 16.25 -2.42
N VAL A 490 -23.15 16.59 -3.47
CA VAL A 490 -22.95 15.70 -4.64
C VAL A 490 -22.32 14.38 -4.19
N THR A 491 -21.28 14.44 -3.36
CA THR A 491 -20.60 13.25 -2.85
C THR A 491 -21.51 12.38 -1.98
N LEU A 492 -22.38 12.98 -1.16
CA LEU A 492 -23.40 12.22 -0.40
C LEU A 492 -24.42 11.55 -1.31
N LEU A 493 -24.86 12.24 -2.36
CA LEU A 493 -25.81 11.65 -3.30
C LEU A 493 -25.22 10.43 -4.02
N GLU A 494 -23.95 10.51 -4.43
CA GLU A 494 -23.22 9.38 -4.98
C GLU A 494 -23.10 8.22 -3.98
N ALA A 495 -22.72 8.51 -2.73
CA ALA A 495 -22.64 7.50 -1.67
C ALA A 495 -24.00 6.82 -1.43
N ALA A 496 -25.08 7.59 -1.41
CA ALA A 496 -26.44 7.08 -1.25
C ALA A 496 -26.84 6.17 -2.41
N GLN A 497 -26.50 6.54 -3.64
CA GLN A 497 -26.77 5.71 -4.83
C GLN A 497 -26.01 4.38 -4.77
N GLU A 498 -24.75 4.39 -4.35
CA GLU A 498 -23.96 3.17 -4.15
C GLU A 498 -24.58 2.27 -3.08
N ILE A 499 -24.97 2.83 -1.92
CA ILE A 499 -25.63 2.06 -0.84
C ILE A 499 -26.94 1.46 -1.31
N VAL A 500 -27.81 2.26 -1.94
CA VAL A 500 -29.11 1.78 -2.46
C VAL A 500 -28.91 0.67 -3.50
N THR A 501 -27.89 0.79 -4.36
CA THR A 501 -27.57 -0.23 -5.37
C THR A 501 -27.20 -1.56 -4.71
N VAL A 502 -26.36 -1.51 -3.66
CA VAL A 502 -25.98 -2.72 -2.89
C VAL A 502 -27.19 -3.28 -2.13
N SER A 503 -27.96 -2.44 -1.43
CA SER A 503 -29.12 -2.89 -0.63
C SER A 503 -30.24 -3.48 -1.48
N SER A 504 -30.34 -3.12 -2.76
CA SER A 504 -31.38 -3.59 -3.67
C SER A 504 -31.03 -4.90 -4.39
N ASP A 505 -29.79 -5.38 -4.29
CA ASP A 505 -29.40 -6.63 -4.93
C ASP A 505 -29.86 -7.84 -4.09
N GLU A 506 -30.88 -8.54 -4.58
CA GLU A 506 -31.46 -9.73 -3.93
C GLU A 506 -30.44 -10.89 -3.77
N ASN A 507 -29.25 -10.81 -4.38
CA ASN A 507 -28.20 -11.83 -4.26
C ASN A 507 -27.11 -11.47 -3.24
N VAL A 508 -27.27 -10.38 -2.47
CA VAL A 508 -26.27 -9.98 -1.47
C VAL A 508 -26.26 -10.99 -0.34
N ILE A 509 -25.21 -11.81 -0.30
CA ILE A 509 -24.84 -12.55 0.90
C ILE A 509 -24.19 -11.53 1.85
N VAL A 510 -24.84 -11.25 2.97
CA VAL A 510 -24.31 -10.35 4.01
C VAL A 510 -23.39 -11.17 4.93
N ASP A 511 -22.09 -11.07 4.69
CA ASP A 511 -21.09 -11.58 5.63
C ASP A 511 -20.88 -10.59 6.81
N GLN A 512 -20.17 -11.03 7.85
CA GLN A 512 -19.92 -10.18 9.02
C GLN A 512 -19.14 -8.91 8.67
N LYS A 513 -18.25 -9.00 7.68
CA LYS A 513 -17.45 -7.87 7.23
C LYS A 513 -18.31 -6.78 6.57
N THR A 514 -19.25 -7.17 5.71
CA THR A 514 -20.26 -6.31 5.10
C THR A 514 -21.11 -5.63 6.18
N LEU A 515 -21.52 -6.39 7.20
CA LEU A 515 -22.28 -5.87 8.33
C LEU A 515 -21.49 -4.81 9.13
N ASP A 516 -20.23 -5.09 9.44
CA ASP A 516 -19.34 -4.16 10.15
C ASP A 516 -19.15 -2.85 9.36
N GLN A 517 -19.10 -2.95 8.03
CA GLN A 517 -18.96 -1.82 7.11
C GLN A 517 -20.26 -0.99 7.00
N GLN A 518 -21.42 -1.64 6.97
CA GLN A 518 -22.72 -0.96 7.05
C GLN A 518 -22.92 -0.23 8.37
N GLN A 519 -22.58 -0.88 9.50
CA GLN A 519 -22.63 -0.25 10.82
C GLN A 519 -21.71 0.96 10.90
N GLN A 520 -20.52 0.86 10.29
CA GLN A 520 -19.60 1.98 10.19
C GLN A 520 -20.18 3.13 9.37
N THR A 521 -20.70 2.85 8.18
CA THR A 521 -21.36 3.85 7.34
C THR A 521 -22.45 4.55 8.14
N LEU A 522 -23.33 3.79 8.80
CA LEU A 522 -24.40 4.32 9.62
C LEU A 522 -23.88 5.23 10.75
N SER A 523 -22.82 4.81 11.46
CA SER A 523 -22.22 5.63 12.52
C SER A 523 -21.66 6.95 11.99
N THR A 524 -21.01 6.92 10.82
CA THR A 524 -20.43 8.11 10.18
C THR A 524 -21.54 9.07 9.71
N VAL A 525 -22.60 8.52 9.11
CA VAL A 525 -23.75 9.29 8.63
C VAL A 525 -24.52 9.92 9.79
N ARG A 526 -24.62 9.24 10.94
CA ARG A 526 -25.25 9.80 12.16
C ARG A 526 -24.43 10.96 12.74
N VAL A 527 -23.09 10.85 12.77
CA VAL A 527 -22.22 11.98 13.14
C VAL A 527 -22.44 13.15 12.17
N LEU A 528 -22.51 12.87 10.88
CA LEU A 528 -22.77 13.87 9.86
C LEU A 528 -24.14 14.54 10.02
N LYS A 529 -25.19 13.78 10.36
CA LYS A 529 -26.54 14.31 10.65
C LYS A 529 -26.51 15.41 11.71
N GLY A 530 -25.75 15.22 12.78
CA GLY A 530 -25.56 16.24 13.81
C GLY A 530 -24.84 17.49 13.28
N ALA A 531 -23.83 17.31 12.42
CA ALA A 531 -23.08 18.43 11.83
C ALA A 531 -23.88 19.24 10.78
N VAL A 532 -24.95 18.66 10.22
CA VAL A 532 -25.80 19.31 9.21
C VAL A 532 -27.21 19.61 9.73
N GLU A 533 -27.46 19.54 11.04
CA GLU A 533 -28.82 19.69 11.62
C GLU A 533 -29.49 21.01 11.20
N ASP A 534 -28.70 22.10 11.09
CA ASP A 534 -29.15 23.43 10.67
C ASP A 534 -29.23 23.64 9.15
N LYS A 535 -28.94 22.61 8.33
CA LYS A 535 -28.87 22.69 6.86
C LYS A 535 -29.98 21.84 6.20
N GLU A 536 -31.16 22.44 6.03
CA GLU A 536 -32.34 21.76 5.48
C GLU A 536 -32.11 21.10 4.12
N ASP A 537 -31.33 21.73 3.23
CA ASP A 537 -31.05 21.22 1.87
C ASP A 537 -30.19 19.93 1.83
N ILE A 538 -29.72 19.44 2.99
CA ILE A 538 -28.78 18.30 3.10
C ILE A 538 -29.36 17.20 3.99
N LYS A 539 -30.26 17.60 4.88
CA LYS A 539 -30.93 16.74 5.83
C LYS A 539 -31.69 15.61 5.14
N VAL A 540 -32.21 15.86 3.94
CA VAL A 540 -32.93 14.87 3.13
C VAL A 540 -31.99 13.78 2.64
N GLU A 541 -30.84 14.13 2.06
CA GLU A 541 -29.84 13.21 1.54
C GLU A 541 -29.22 12.37 2.67
N VAL A 542 -28.89 13.00 3.80
CA VAL A 542 -28.37 12.29 4.98
C VAL A 542 -29.41 11.31 5.54
N GLN A 543 -30.68 11.73 5.63
CA GLN A 543 -31.74 10.83 6.11
C GLN A 543 -31.97 9.67 5.14
N MET A 544 -31.92 9.91 3.82
CA MET A 544 -32.02 8.86 2.81
C MET A 544 -30.91 7.80 2.96
N ILE A 545 -29.68 8.22 3.25
CA ILE A 545 -28.57 7.28 3.52
C ILE A 545 -28.84 6.48 4.80
N ILE A 546 -29.31 7.12 5.87
CA ILE A 546 -29.66 6.45 7.13
C ILE A 546 -30.72 5.39 6.87
N ASP A 547 -31.84 5.78 6.25
CA ASP A 547 -32.96 4.89 5.98
C ASP A 547 -32.53 3.69 5.12
N ALA A 548 -31.76 3.94 4.05
CA ALA A 548 -31.24 2.88 3.17
C ALA A 548 -30.25 1.93 3.86
N THR A 549 -29.45 2.46 4.80
CA THR A 549 -28.49 1.64 5.55
C THR A 549 -29.18 0.85 6.66
N GLU A 550 -30.16 1.44 7.35
CA GLU A 550 -30.96 0.76 8.38
C GLU A 550 -31.83 -0.34 7.76
N GLU A 551 -32.48 -0.09 6.63
CA GLU A 551 -33.25 -1.10 5.90
C GLU A 551 -32.39 -2.31 5.52
N ALA A 552 -31.15 -2.08 5.07
CA ALA A 552 -30.20 -3.13 4.74
C ALA A 552 -29.75 -3.95 5.96
N LEU A 553 -29.62 -3.31 7.13
CA LEU A 553 -29.29 -3.97 8.40
C LEU A 553 -30.45 -4.76 8.99
N GLU A 554 -31.70 -4.29 8.82
CA GLU A 554 -32.89 -4.94 9.37
C GLU A 554 -33.32 -6.18 8.59
N ASN A 555 -33.10 -6.20 7.27
CA ASN A 555 -33.52 -7.29 6.39
C ASN A 555 -32.32 -7.96 5.68
N PRO A 556 -31.36 -8.56 6.41
CA PRO A 556 -30.26 -9.26 5.77
C PRO A 556 -30.80 -10.45 4.97
N VAL A 557 -30.53 -10.47 3.67
CA VAL A 557 -30.88 -11.57 2.76
C VAL A 557 -29.99 -12.77 3.13
N GLU A 558 -30.47 -13.57 4.07
CA GLU A 558 -29.86 -14.84 4.51
C GLU A 558 -28.43 -14.71 5.11
N VAL A 559 -28.34 -14.47 6.42
CA VAL A 559 -27.08 -14.54 7.16
C VAL A 559 -26.60 -16.00 7.19
N LEU A 560 -25.49 -16.30 6.49
CA LEU A 560 -24.84 -17.59 6.65
C LEU A 560 -24.31 -17.70 8.09
N PRO A 561 -24.67 -18.76 8.85
CA PRO A 561 -24.19 -18.89 10.21
C PRO A 561 -22.67 -19.07 10.21
N GLU A 562 -21.93 -18.08 10.71
CA GLU A 562 -20.53 -18.26 11.08
C GLU A 562 -20.44 -19.33 12.18
N MET A 563 -19.54 -20.29 11.99
CA MET A 563 -19.20 -21.24 13.04
C MET A 563 -18.43 -20.52 14.15
N ASP A 564 -19.10 -20.29 15.28
CA ASP A 564 -18.56 -20.00 16.62
C ASP A 564 -17.63 -18.77 16.79
N SER A 565 -18.15 -17.55 16.64
CA SER A 565 -17.71 -16.38 17.45
C SER A 565 -18.66 -15.17 17.37
N ALA A 566 -19.85 -15.25 17.98
CA ALA A 566 -20.75 -14.09 18.05
C ALA A 566 -20.23 -13.01 19.04
N VAL A 567 -19.78 -11.88 18.51
CA VAL A 567 -19.62 -10.60 19.24
C VAL A 567 -20.97 -9.88 19.16
N VAL A 568 -21.63 -9.69 20.29
CA VAL A 568 -22.83 -8.85 20.38
C VAL A 568 -22.37 -7.41 20.60
N ILE A 569 -22.45 -6.58 19.56
CA ILE A 569 -22.28 -5.13 19.67
C ILE A 569 -23.63 -4.55 20.09
N THR A 570 -23.78 -4.21 21.37
CA THR A 570 -24.91 -3.41 21.84
C THR A 570 -24.66 -1.95 21.47
N ILE A 571 -25.38 -1.45 20.47
CA ILE A 571 -25.54 -0.02 20.24
C ILE A 571 -26.65 0.42 21.20
N ASP A 572 -26.27 1.00 22.34
CA ASP A 572 -27.27 1.59 23.24
C ASP A 572 -28.02 2.71 22.49
N GLU A 573 -29.36 2.65 22.55
CA GLU A 573 -30.25 3.73 22.10
C GLU A 573 -29.80 5.06 22.72
N GLU A 574 -29.95 6.16 21.96
CA GLU A 574 -29.55 7.52 22.34
C GLU A 574 -29.67 7.79 23.86
N PRO A 575 -28.59 8.18 24.56
CA PRO A 575 -28.69 8.49 25.97
C PRO A 575 -29.62 9.69 26.15
N LYS A 576 -30.80 9.47 26.73
CA LYS A 576 -31.68 10.54 27.18
C LYS A 576 -30.93 11.38 28.20
N VAL A 577 -30.40 12.52 27.76
CA VAL A 577 -29.80 13.54 28.63
C VAL A 577 -30.90 14.06 29.54
N GLN A 578 -30.97 13.54 30.77
CA GLN A 578 -31.75 14.16 31.83
C GLN A 578 -31.00 15.41 32.27
N LEU A 579 -31.40 16.57 31.71
CA LEU A 579 -31.08 17.86 32.29
C LEU A 579 -31.67 17.88 33.71
N GLN A 580 -30.81 17.77 34.73
CA GLN A 580 -31.21 18.10 36.09
C GLN A 580 -31.49 19.60 36.12
N GLU A 581 -32.76 19.98 36.15
CA GLU A 581 -33.17 21.31 36.53
C GLU A 581 -32.61 21.62 37.91
N GLY A 582 -31.71 22.61 37.97
CA GLY A 582 -31.18 23.12 39.22
C GLY A 582 -32.33 23.64 40.10
N GLN A 583 -32.34 23.19 41.34
CA GLN A 583 -33.16 23.81 42.38
C GLN A 583 -32.57 25.18 42.74
N GLU A 584 -33.42 26.21 42.72
CA GLU A 584 -33.17 27.54 43.31
C GLU A 584 -32.96 27.51 44.83
#